data_AF-A0A0W7YWB2-F1
#
_entry.id   AF-A0A0W7YWB2-F1
#
_cell.length_a   1.000
_cell.length_b   1.000
_cell.length_c   1.000
_cell.angle_alpha   90.00
_cell.angle_beta   90.00
_cell.angle_gamma   90.00
#
_symmetry.space_group_name_H-M   'P 1'
#
loop_
_entity.id
_entity.type
_entity.pdbx_description
1 polymer ?
#
loop_
_entity_poly.entity_id
_entity_poly.type
_entity_poly.pdbx_seq_one_letter_code
_entity_poly.pdbx_strand_id
1 'polypeptide(L)'
;MYAVSQPLASAQPFSGEASLSLPTTGNTPDPIALHMQALNSLSRCKAMLTAREPMYGFALQDLAAAQQAIAALSALVQPLED
;
A
#
# COMPACT_ATOMS: atom_id res chain seq x y z
N MET A 1 -22.65 -12.42 49.31
CA MET A 1 -22.56 -11.83 47.96
C MET A 1 -22.02 -10.42 48.12
N TYR A 2 -20.74 -10.20 47.77
CA TYR A 2 -20.05 -8.93 48.01
C TYR A 2 -20.24 -7.98 46.83
N ALA A 3 -20.53 -6.71 47.13
CA ALA A 3 -20.39 -5.58 46.21
C ALA A 3 -19.06 -4.86 46.53
N VAL A 4 -18.20 -4.66 45.52
CA VAL A 4 -17.03 -3.77 45.57
C VAL A 4 -16.76 -3.16 44.18
N SER A 5 -16.84 -1.83 44.14
CA SER A 5 -16.19 -0.75 43.37
C SER A 5 -15.32 -1.01 42.11
N GLN A 6 -15.59 -0.24 41.04
CA GLN A 6 -14.70 0.17 39.92
C GLN A 6 -13.72 1.30 40.36
N PRO A 7 -12.58 1.65 39.68
CA PRO A 7 -12.43 1.84 38.21
C PRO A 7 -11.03 1.57 37.55
N LEU A 8 -11.00 1.72 36.21
CA LEU A 8 -9.88 2.14 35.32
C LEU A 8 -8.61 1.26 35.19
N ALA A 9 -8.48 0.59 34.04
CA ALA A 9 -7.19 0.32 33.42
C ALA A 9 -7.28 0.52 31.90
N SER A 10 -7.01 1.77 31.51
CA SER A 10 -6.43 2.25 30.25
C SER A 10 -6.74 1.48 28.96
N ALA A 11 -7.54 2.12 28.11
CA ALA A 11 -7.34 2.08 26.67
C ALA A 11 -5.87 2.40 26.33
N GLN A 12 -5.23 1.54 25.56
CA GLN A 12 -4.13 1.96 24.68
C GLN A 12 -4.39 1.35 23.30
N PRO A 13 -5.03 2.08 22.38
CA PRO A 13 -4.69 1.91 20.98
C PRO A 13 -3.21 2.26 20.85
N PHE A 14 -2.44 1.39 20.21
CA PHE A 14 -1.07 1.71 19.83
C PHE A 14 -1.13 2.98 18.95
N SER A 15 -0.64 4.09 19.49
CA SER A 15 -0.39 5.32 18.75
C SER A 15 0.65 5.04 17.69
N GLY A 16 0.18 4.68 16.50
CA GLY A 16 0.89 4.90 15.25
C GLY A 16 0.46 6.25 14.67
N GLU A 17 0.72 7.34 15.38
CA GLU A 17 0.64 8.66 14.77
C GLU A 17 1.82 8.84 13.84
N ALA A 18 1.56 8.69 12.55
CA ALA A 18 1.83 9.74 11.57
C ALA A 18 1.31 9.26 10.21
N SER A 19 0.02 9.46 9.97
CA SER A 19 -0.39 9.80 8.61
C SER A 19 -1.21 11.05 8.75
N LEU A 20 -0.46 12.15 8.68
CA LEU A 20 -0.91 13.50 8.45
C LEU A 20 -1.97 13.42 7.34
N SER A 21 -3.26 13.36 7.70
CA SER A 21 -4.34 13.47 6.73
C SER A 21 -4.39 14.93 6.29
N LEU A 22 -3.40 15.35 5.49
CA LEU A 22 -3.52 16.59 4.75
C LEU A 22 -4.65 16.39 3.74
N PRO A 23 -5.56 17.36 3.62
CA PRO A 23 -6.37 17.45 2.42
C PRO A 23 -5.43 17.96 1.32
N THR A 24 -4.85 17.08 0.52
CA THR A 24 -4.14 17.50 -0.69
C THR A 24 -5.15 17.62 -1.81
N THR A 25 -5.57 18.87 -2.02
CA THR A 25 -6.16 19.38 -3.25
C THR A 25 -5.61 18.67 -4.50
N GLY A 26 -6.50 18.05 -5.26
CA GLY A 26 -6.33 17.74 -6.69
C GLY A 26 -5.74 16.38 -7.00
N ASN A 27 -6.61 15.38 -7.25
CA ASN A 27 -6.56 14.26 -8.21
C ASN A 27 -5.23 13.55 -8.56
N THR A 28 -4.15 13.81 -7.84
CA THR A 28 -2.79 13.40 -8.18
C THR A 28 -2.45 12.21 -7.29
N PRO A 29 -2.13 11.04 -7.88
CA PRO A 29 -1.89 9.84 -7.10
C PRO A 29 -0.63 9.99 -6.23
N ASP A 30 -0.70 9.50 -4.98
CA ASP A 30 0.43 9.55 -4.05
C ASP A 30 1.60 8.69 -4.56
N PRO A 31 2.79 9.27 -4.79
CA PRO A 31 3.94 8.52 -5.30
C PRO A 31 4.40 7.43 -4.31
N ILE A 32 4.23 7.61 -3.00
CA ILE A 32 4.62 6.57 -2.04
C ILE A 32 3.68 5.37 -2.16
N ALA A 33 2.37 5.60 -2.20
CA ALA A 33 1.37 4.56 -2.43
C ALA A 33 1.59 3.82 -3.76
N LEU A 34 1.87 4.54 -4.85
CA LEU A 34 2.17 3.90 -6.15
C LEU A 34 3.44 3.06 -6.10
N HIS A 35 4.49 3.52 -5.41
CA HIS A 35 5.73 2.77 -5.26
C HIS A 35 5.50 1.47 -4.47
N MET A 36 4.76 1.56 -3.37
CA MET A 36 4.38 0.39 -2.57
C MET A 36 3.51 -0.60 -3.37
N GLN A 37 2.57 -0.09 -4.18
CA GLN A 37 1.77 -0.94 -5.06
C GLN A 37 2.65 -1.70 -6.05
N ALA A 38 3.58 -1.03 -6.73
CA ALA A 38 4.49 -1.66 -7.67
C ALA A 38 5.31 -2.78 -7.01
N LEU A 39 5.92 -2.50 -5.85
CA LEU A 39 6.72 -3.48 -5.11
C LEU A 39 5.91 -4.70 -4.68
N ASN A 40 4.71 -4.47 -4.14
CA ASN A 40 3.83 -5.54 -3.67
C ASN A 40 3.39 -6.45 -4.84
N SER A 41 3.00 -5.84 -5.96
CA SER A 41 2.62 -6.58 -7.17
C SER A 41 3.78 -7.38 -7.76
N LEU A 42 5.00 -6.82 -7.82
CA LEU A 42 6.19 -7.57 -8.26
C LEU A 42 6.54 -8.71 -7.30
N SER A 43 6.42 -8.50 -5.99
CA SER A 43 6.64 -9.53 -4.98
C SER A 43 5.70 -10.72 -5.17
N ARG A 44 4.41 -10.46 -5.38
CA ARG A 44 3.39 -11.48 -5.68
C ARG A 44 3.65 -12.19 -7.00
N CYS A 45 3.96 -11.44 -8.06
CA CYS A 45 4.33 -11.98 -9.37
C CYS A 45 5.48 -12.99 -9.23
N LYS A 46 6.56 -12.59 -8.54
CA LYS A 46 7.70 -13.48 -8.25
C LYS A 46 7.25 -14.72 -7.49
N ALA A 47 6.48 -14.57 -6.41
CA ALA A 47 6.01 -15.70 -5.60
C ALA A 47 5.24 -16.74 -6.44
N MET A 48 4.38 -16.29 -7.36
CA MET A 48 3.60 -17.17 -8.24
C MET A 48 4.43 -17.86 -9.31
N LEU A 49 5.48 -17.22 -9.81
CA LEU A 49 6.40 -17.81 -10.77
C LEU A 49 7.36 -18.81 -10.12
N THR A 50 7.70 -18.62 -8.85
CA THR A 50 8.61 -19.49 -8.10
C THR A 50 7.90 -20.59 -7.31
N ALA A 51 6.56 -20.66 -7.37
CA ALA A 51 5.80 -21.72 -6.76
C ALA A 51 6.14 -23.08 -7.40
N ARG A 52 5.95 -24.17 -6.65
CA ARG A 52 6.15 -25.55 -7.15
C ARG A 52 5.35 -25.82 -8.42
N GLU A 53 4.14 -25.27 -8.49
CA GLU A 53 3.32 -25.22 -9.68
C GLU A 53 3.08 -23.74 -10.03
N PRO A 54 3.73 -23.22 -11.08
CA PRO A 54 3.68 -21.81 -11.39
C PRO A 54 2.30 -21.36 -11.87
N MET A 55 1.79 -20.30 -11.26
CA MET A 55 0.48 -19.73 -11.56
C MET A 55 0.57 -18.57 -12.55
N TYR A 56 0.94 -18.86 -13.80
CA TYR A 56 1.26 -17.85 -14.82
C TYR A 56 0.15 -16.83 -15.06
N GLY A 57 -1.13 -17.26 -15.07
CA GLY A 57 -2.25 -16.35 -15.31
C GLY A 57 -2.39 -15.27 -14.24
N PHE A 58 -2.13 -15.61 -12.97
CA PHE A 58 -2.13 -14.63 -11.88
C PHE A 58 -0.83 -13.81 -11.88
N ALA A 59 0.32 -14.43 -12.19
CA ALA A 59 1.58 -13.71 -12.35
C ALA A 59 1.53 -12.61 -13.41
N LEU A 60 0.86 -12.86 -14.54
CA LEU A 60 0.64 -11.85 -15.58
C LEU A 60 -0.23 -10.68 -15.09
N GLN A 61 -1.26 -10.95 -14.29
CA GLN A 61 -2.11 -9.90 -13.72
C GLN A 61 -1.34 -9.02 -12.74
N ASP A 62 -0.57 -9.63 -11.82
CA ASP A 62 0.27 -8.90 -10.88
C ASP A 62 1.41 -8.14 -11.61
N LEU A 63 1.97 -8.68 -12.69
CA LEU A 63 2.92 -7.97 -13.53
C LEU A 63 2.31 -6.72 -14.19
N ALA A 64 1.11 -6.85 -14.76
CA ALA A 64 0.41 -5.73 -15.38
C ALA A 64 0.07 -4.62 -14.36
N ALA A 65 -0.37 -5.00 -13.15
CA ALA A 65 -0.62 -4.05 -12.07
C ALA A 65 0.65 -3.30 -11.62
N ALA A 66 1.79 -4.01 -11.55
CA ALA A 66 3.08 -3.38 -11.26
C ALA A 66 3.49 -2.40 -12.36
N GLN A 67 3.34 -2.78 -13.62
CA GLN A 67 3.65 -1.92 -14.77
C GLN A 67 2.80 -0.65 -14.77
N GLN A 68 1.51 -0.75 -14.47
CA GLN A 68 0.63 0.40 -14.39
C GLN A 68 1.04 1.36 -13.27
N ALA A 69 1.40 0.84 -12.09
CA ALA A 69 1.87 1.66 -10.97
C ALA A 69 3.20 2.38 -11.29
N ILE A 70 4.12 1.68 -11.97
CA ILE A 70 5.39 2.26 -12.42
C ILE A 70 5.14 3.35 -13.48
N ALA A 71 4.26 3.10 -14.45
CA ALA A 71 3.91 4.11 -15.46
C ALA A 71 3.29 5.36 -14.83
N ALA A 72 2.40 5.19 -13.84
CA ALA A 72 1.83 6.30 -13.09
C ALA A 72 2.90 7.09 -12.34
N LEU A 73 3.87 6.41 -11.71
CA LEU A 73 5.03 7.06 -11.08
C LEU A 73 5.89 7.83 -12.07
N SER A 74 6.21 7.24 -13.21
CA SER A 74 7.00 7.88 -14.25
C SER A 74 6.33 9.14 -14.79
N ALA A 75 4.99 9.13 -14.92
CA ALA A 75 4.21 10.30 -15.34
C ALA A 75 4.28 11.46 -14.33
N LEU A 76 4.47 11.19 -13.03
CA LEU A 76 4.65 12.22 -12.00
C LEU A 76 6.04 12.88 -12.06
N VAL A 77 7.03 12.20 -12.64
CA VAL A 77 8.44 12.64 -12.68
C VAL A 77 8.79 13.29 -14.02
N GLN A 78 7.92 13.23 -15.03
CA GLN A 78 8.17 13.95 -16.29
C GLN A 78 8.36 15.45 -16.00
N PRO A 79 9.48 16.05 -16.44
CA PRO A 79 9.68 17.47 -16.28
C PRO A 79 8.55 18.22 -17.01
N LEU A 80 8.03 19.25 -16.36
CA LEU A 80 7.20 20.28 -17.00
C LEU A 80 8.07 20.96 -18.08
N GLU A 81 8.09 20.42 -19.29
CA GLU A 81 8.68 21.05 -20.47
C GLU A 81 7.55 21.41 -21.46
N ASP A 82 6.90 22.56 -21.21
CA ASP A 82 6.76 23.79 -22.04
C ASP A 82 5.50 24.58 -21.62
#